data_AF-A0A2W4JG02-F1
#
_entry.id   AF-A0A2W4JG02-F1
#
_cell.length_a   1.000
_cell.length_b   1.000
_cell.length_c   1.000
_cell.angle_alpha   90.00
_cell.angle_beta   90.00
_cell.angle_gamma   90.00
#
_symmetry.space_group_name_H-M   'P 1'
#
loop_
_entity.id
_entity.type
_entity.pdbx_description
1 polymer ?
#
loop_
_entity_poly.entity_id
_entity_poly.type
_entity_poly.pdbx_seq_one_letter_code
_entity_poly.pdbx_strand_id
1 'polypeptide(L)'
;MGQDNRPVRYIERDEDGNETVVYRASGGLTWCDRAIVALANGVPGAAPPEWLQMVFTEGVLAEGDIAAMHEEQTGLTLVNDQLEVELEMGEINGRRVIIRGHIDGEAETPEGLIGREFKKLRPSMWDEFVRKGVEIRPEYPWQVSVYWYARNWVECEFVGGKLIGYQCDKDTNRIHDKPNGPDDDGSECVPECKLRMPVIGELHTTRLTAPPIPLKAIRKRVVHLERLIAEGRAPLDVECSKHMYPCPYFALHDEDEAGVFELPTNDETVAAVTLLTEIEQQRKRLNAEVRKLDDKRKEISKKLREIIAGLGPEADEAKELVLRVKDGEELRLIRKRYIQPERVQRSYTVDTFSIPTRKKAKEN
;
A
#
# COMPACT_ATOMS: atom_id res chain seq x y z
N MET A 1 13.27 8.53 20.02
CA MET A 1 12.64 8.53 18.68
C MET A 1 11.70 7.34 18.66
N GLY A 2 10.43 7.55 18.28
CA GLY A 2 9.42 6.48 18.31
C GLY A 2 9.58 5.55 17.10
N GLN A 3 9.60 4.24 17.33
CA GLN A 3 9.49 3.26 16.26
C GLN A 3 8.07 3.31 15.68
N ASP A 4 7.92 3.47 14.36
CA ASP A 4 6.63 3.28 13.70
C ASP A 4 6.29 1.79 13.62
N ASN A 5 5.76 1.25 14.72
CA ASN A 5 5.33 -0.14 14.87
C ASN A 5 3.82 -0.29 14.56
N ARG A 6 3.19 0.68 13.90
CA ARG A 6 1.75 0.66 13.65
C ARG A 6 1.41 -0.48 12.66
N PRO A 7 0.47 -1.36 13.00
CA PRO A 7 0.08 -2.47 12.12
C PRO A 7 -0.58 -1.95 10.84
N VAL A 8 -0.37 -2.64 9.73
CA VAL A 8 -1.03 -2.30 8.45
C VAL A 8 -2.50 -2.70 8.37
N ARG A 9 -2.94 -3.57 9.28
CA ARG A 9 -4.33 -3.94 9.49
C ARG A 9 -4.58 -4.21 10.96
N TYR A 10 -5.67 -3.68 11.51
CA TYR A 10 -6.09 -3.92 12.89
C TYR A 10 -7.60 -3.78 13.04
N ILE A 11 -8.14 -4.18 14.18
CA ILE A 11 -9.57 -4.07 14.51
C ILE A 11 -9.72 -3.08 15.65
N GLU A 12 -10.50 -2.04 15.43
CA GLU A 12 -10.97 -1.13 16.48
C GLU A 12 -12.34 -1.59 16.96
N ARG A 13 -12.60 -1.42 18.25
CA ARG A 13 -13.89 -1.71 18.88
C ARG A 13 -14.39 -0.43 19.54
N ASP A 14 -15.62 -0.04 19.23
CA ASP A 14 -16.28 1.05 19.92
C ASP A 14 -16.82 0.61 21.30
N GLU A 15 -17.41 1.56 22.03
CA GLU A 15 -17.97 1.33 23.37
C GLU A 15 -19.10 0.29 23.37
N ASP A 16 -19.82 0.16 22.24
CA ASP A 16 -20.91 -0.79 22.03
C ASP A 16 -20.41 -2.17 21.56
N GLY A 17 -19.10 -2.33 21.33
CA GLY A 17 -18.46 -3.56 20.89
C GLY A 17 -18.53 -3.80 19.38
N ASN A 18 -18.94 -2.82 18.58
CA ASN A 18 -18.92 -2.94 17.12
C ASN A 18 -17.47 -2.90 16.61
N GLU A 19 -17.16 -3.81 15.70
CA GLU A 19 -15.83 -3.92 15.11
C GLU A 19 -15.69 -3.10 13.83
N THR A 20 -14.66 -2.25 13.76
CA THR A 20 -14.19 -1.62 12.53
C THR A 20 -12.84 -2.22 12.14
N VAL A 21 -12.76 -2.79 10.93
CA VAL A 21 -11.49 -3.21 10.35
C VAL A 21 -10.82 -2.01 9.73
N VAL A 22 -9.62 -1.69 10.20
CA VAL A 22 -8.82 -0.57 9.70
C VAL A 22 -7.65 -1.10 8.90
N TYR A 23 -7.51 -0.64 7.67
CA TYR A 23 -6.31 -0.79 6.85
C TYR A 23 -5.51 0.49 6.84
N ARG A 24 -4.18 0.42 6.88
CA ARG A 24 -3.33 1.59 6.70
C ARG A 24 -3.20 1.92 5.21
N ALA A 25 -3.25 3.21 4.86
CA ALA A 25 -3.03 3.68 3.49
C ALA A 25 -1.55 3.73 3.12
N SER A 26 -0.69 4.09 4.09
CA SER A 26 0.75 4.26 3.92
C SER A 26 1.57 3.11 4.52
N GLY A 27 2.79 2.94 4.02
CA GLY A 27 3.74 1.92 4.47
C GLY A 27 3.86 0.75 3.51
N GLY A 28 5.09 0.25 3.30
CA GLY A 28 5.37 -0.77 2.27
C GLY A 28 4.57 -2.07 2.45
N LEU A 29 4.13 -2.37 3.68
CA LEU A 29 3.37 -3.57 4.04
C LEU A 29 1.93 -3.54 3.50
N THR A 30 1.39 -2.35 3.19
CA THR A 30 0.02 -2.15 2.72
C THR A 30 -0.22 -2.73 1.33
N TRP A 31 0.83 -3.06 0.59
CA TRP A 31 0.75 -3.59 -0.77
C TRP A 31 0.85 -5.12 -0.87
N CYS A 32 1.43 -5.81 0.12
CA CYS A 32 1.62 -7.27 0.04
C CYS A 32 0.45 -8.04 0.67
N ASP A 33 -0.35 -8.70 -0.15
CA ASP A 33 -1.52 -9.46 0.31
C ASP A 33 -1.14 -10.59 1.28
N ARG A 34 -0.04 -11.31 1.01
CA ARG A 34 0.52 -12.32 1.95
C ARG A 34 0.83 -11.72 3.31
N ALA A 35 1.46 -10.55 3.37
CA ALA A 35 1.84 -9.91 4.63
C ALA A 35 0.61 -9.49 5.45
N ILE A 36 -0.41 -8.96 4.78
CA ILE A 36 -1.68 -8.59 5.41
C ILE A 36 -2.40 -9.83 5.98
N VAL A 37 -2.44 -10.93 5.23
CA VAL A 37 -3.04 -12.19 5.70
C VAL A 37 -2.21 -12.80 6.83
N ALA A 38 -0.88 -12.75 6.76
CA ALA A 38 0.00 -13.17 7.85
C ALA A 38 -0.30 -12.41 9.14
N LEU A 39 -0.35 -11.07 9.07
CA LEU A 39 -0.69 -10.23 10.21
C LEU A 39 -2.08 -10.56 10.77
N ALA A 40 -3.09 -10.69 9.91
CA ALA A 40 -4.46 -11.01 10.31
C ALA A 40 -4.57 -12.40 10.97
N ASN A 41 -3.73 -13.35 10.57
CA ASN A 41 -3.64 -14.68 11.18
C ASN A 41 -2.79 -14.71 12.46
N GLY A 42 -2.31 -13.56 12.95
CA GLY A 42 -1.50 -13.47 14.16
C GLY A 42 -0.04 -13.89 14.00
N VAL A 43 0.47 -13.96 12.76
CA VAL A 43 1.89 -14.22 12.52
C VAL A 43 2.70 -12.97 12.86
N PRO A 44 3.67 -13.04 13.78
CA PRO A 44 4.51 -11.90 14.14
C PRO A 44 5.41 -11.51 12.97
N GLY A 45 5.47 -10.22 12.66
CA GLY A 45 6.43 -9.67 11.70
C GLY A 45 7.75 -9.32 12.38
N ALA A 46 8.86 -9.45 11.66
CA ALA A 46 10.15 -8.95 12.12
C ALA A 46 10.12 -7.42 12.25
N ALA A 47 10.81 -6.89 13.27
CA ALA A 47 10.99 -5.46 13.42
C ALA A 47 11.80 -4.88 12.24
N PRO A 48 11.53 -3.63 11.82
CA PRO A 48 12.37 -2.94 10.85
C PRO A 48 13.83 -2.89 11.33
N PRO A 49 14.81 -3.23 10.48
CA PRO A 49 16.22 -3.10 10.85
C PRO A 49 16.59 -1.64 11.12
N GLU A 50 17.58 -1.40 11.97
CA GLU A 50 17.96 -0.05 12.43
C GLU A 50 18.25 0.92 11.27
N TRP A 51 18.97 0.46 10.24
CA TRP A 51 19.27 1.29 9.07
C TRP A 51 18.00 1.79 8.36
N LEU A 52 16.91 1.02 8.37
CA LEU A 52 15.65 1.45 7.77
C LEU A 52 14.92 2.45 8.68
N GLN A 53 14.98 2.26 9.99
CA GLN A 53 14.45 3.24 10.94
C GLN A 53 15.14 4.60 10.79
N MET A 54 16.45 4.60 10.51
CA MET A 54 17.19 5.81 10.14
C MET A 54 16.65 6.43 8.86
N VAL A 55 16.40 5.64 7.80
CA VAL A 55 15.83 6.15 6.54
C VAL A 55 14.44 6.77 6.74
N PHE A 56 13.60 6.20 7.60
CA PHE A 56 12.30 6.79 7.94
C PHE A 56 12.46 8.11 8.70
N THR A 57 13.38 8.15 9.65
CA THR A 57 13.70 9.37 10.41
C THR A 57 14.22 10.48 9.49
N GLU A 58 15.12 10.16 8.55
CA GLU A 58 15.58 11.10 7.51
C GLU A 58 14.42 11.62 6.66
N GLY A 59 13.45 10.76 6.34
CA GLY A 59 12.24 11.16 5.60
C GLY A 59 11.46 12.24 6.34
N VAL A 60 11.15 11.98 7.61
CA VAL A 60 10.40 12.92 8.48
C VAL A 60 11.15 14.25 8.63
N LEU A 61 12.47 14.22 8.82
CA LEU A 61 13.27 15.44 8.98
C LEU A 61 13.35 16.27 7.69
N ALA A 62 13.32 15.63 6.52
CA ALA A 62 13.39 16.30 5.24
C ALA A 62 12.04 16.87 4.77
N GLU A 63 10.93 16.34 5.27
CA GLU A 63 9.58 16.63 4.74
C GLU A 63 9.25 18.12 4.77
N GLY A 64 9.55 18.80 5.89
CA GLY A 64 9.33 20.23 6.03
C GLY A 64 10.15 21.09 5.07
N ASP A 65 11.40 20.73 4.80
CA ASP A 65 12.25 21.45 3.84
C ASP A 65 11.75 21.25 2.40
N ILE A 66 11.31 20.03 2.05
CA ILE A 66 10.71 19.75 0.74
C ILE A 66 9.43 20.57 0.55
N ALA A 67 8.56 20.60 1.58
CA ALA A 67 7.33 21.36 1.55
C ALA A 67 7.59 22.87 1.39
N ALA A 68 8.53 23.43 2.15
CA ALA A 68 8.90 24.85 2.07
C ALA A 68 9.47 25.23 0.69
N MET A 69 10.39 24.41 0.15
CA MET A 69 10.93 24.61 -1.20
C MET A 69 9.82 24.53 -2.27
N HIS A 70 8.85 23.63 -2.09
CA HIS A 70 7.74 23.46 -3.03
C HIS A 70 6.75 24.63 -2.96
N GLU A 71 6.46 25.15 -1.77
CA GLU A 71 5.67 26.36 -1.57
C GLU A 71 6.35 27.57 -2.23
N GLU A 72 7.68 27.73 -2.08
CA GLU A 72 8.44 28.79 -2.77
C GLU A 72 8.33 28.69 -4.30
N GLN A 73 8.37 27.47 -4.86
CA GLN A 73 8.27 27.23 -6.30
C GLN A 73 6.86 27.48 -6.86
N THR A 74 5.82 27.17 -6.08
CA THR A 74 4.43 27.21 -6.56
C THR A 74 3.66 28.46 -6.12
N GLY A 75 4.11 29.14 -5.06
CA GLY A 75 3.40 30.23 -4.41
C GLY A 75 2.12 29.80 -3.69
N LEU A 76 1.90 28.50 -3.50
CA LEU A 76 0.71 27.93 -2.87
C LEU A 76 1.06 27.40 -1.48
N THR A 77 0.41 27.95 -0.46
CA THR A 77 0.63 27.56 0.94
C THR A 77 0.09 26.18 1.27
N LEU A 78 0.87 25.43 2.05
CA LEU A 78 0.46 24.13 2.56
C LEU A 78 -0.58 24.29 3.69
N VAL A 79 -1.70 23.59 3.58
CA VAL A 79 -2.73 23.47 4.62
C VAL A 79 -2.95 22.00 4.97
N ASN A 80 -3.61 21.73 6.11
CA ASN A 80 -3.94 20.37 6.56
C ASN A 80 -2.72 19.43 6.67
N ASP A 81 -1.58 19.97 7.12
CA ASP A 81 -0.34 19.22 7.37
C ASP A 81 -0.58 18.09 8.39
N GLN A 82 -0.10 16.88 8.03
CA GLN A 82 -0.28 15.64 8.80
C GLN A 82 -1.74 15.28 9.14
N LEU A 83 -2.72 15.75 8.35
CA LEU A 83 -4.13 15.45 8.61
C LEU A 83 -4.40 13.95 8.47
N GLU A 84 -5.02 13.34 9.49
CA GLU A 84 -5.54 11.98 9.39
C GLU A 84 -6.79 11.94 8.51
N VAL A 85 -6.81 10.99 7.57
CA VAL A 85 -7.89 10.83 6.60
C VAL A 85 -8.38 9.40 6.59
N GLU A 86 -9.69 9.24 6.42
CA GLU A 86 -10.35 7.94 6.33
C GLU A 86 -11.13 7.79 5.01
N LEU A 87 -10.96 6.64 4.37
CA LEU A 87 -11.74 6.24 3.21
C LEU A 87 -12.64 5.05 3.58
N GLU A 88 -13.96 5.28 3.56
CA GLU A 88 -14.98 4.29 3.88
C GLU A 88 -15.11 3.24 2.77
N MET A 89 -14.94 1.95 3.10
CA MET A 89 -15.16 0.82 2.18
C MET A 89 -16.56 0.20 2.35
N GLY A 90 -17.29 0.61 3.39
CA GLY A 90 -18.58 0.09 3.78
C GLY A 90 -18.45 -1.23 4.54
N GLU A 91 -19.57 -1.95 4.65
CA GLU A 91 -19.60 -3.23 5.35
C GLU A 91 -19.06 -4.38 4.46
N ILE A 92 -18.11 -5.14 4.99
CA ILE A 92 -17.55 -6.34 4.37
C ILE A 92 -17.52 -7.44 5.43
N ASN A 93 -18.11 -8.61 5.12
CA ASN A 93 -18.23 -9.74 6.05
C ASN A 93 -18.85 -9.34 7.41
N GLY A 94 -19.86 -8.45 7.41
CA GLY A 94 -20.57 -8.02 8.62
C GLY A 94 -19.81 -7.01 9.48
N ARG A 95 -18.67 -6.47 9.02
CA ARG A 95 -17.88 -5.48 9.74
C ARG A 95 -17.71 -4.22 8.90
N ARG A 96 -17.71 -3.06 9.56
CA ARG A 96 -17.31 -1.80 8.91
C ARG A 96 -15.84 -1.89 8.52
N VAL A 97 -15.49 -1.44 7.32
CA VAL A 97 -14.10 -1.46 6.85
C VAL A 97 -13.71 -0.08 6.35
N ILE A 98 -12.57 0.42 6.81
CA ILE A 98 -11.99 1.70 6.39
C ILE A 98 -10.53 1.54 5.99
N ILE A 99 -10.03 2.49 5.20
CA ILE A 99 -8.61 2.70 4.98
C ILE A 99 -8.22 4.05 5.57
N ARG A 100 -7.24 4.09 6.48
CA ARG A 100 -6.81 5.28 7.21
C ARG A 100 -5.35 5.62 6.91
N GLY A 101 -5.03 6.89 6.79
CA GLY A 101 -3.65 7.35 6.70
C GLY A 101 -3.51 8.83 7.05
N HIS A 102 -2.31 9.35 6.87
CA HIS A 102 -1.99 10.76 7.13
C HIS A 102 -1.46 11.34 5.82
N ILE A 103 -2.05 12.46 5.38
CA ILE A 103 -1.57 13.19 4.20
C ILE A 103 -0.44 14.13 4.62
N ASP A 104 0.53 14.34 3.74
CA ASP A 104 1.62 15.27 4.02
C ASP A 104 1.11 16.72 3.92
N GLY A 105 0.08 16.98 3.10
CA GLY A 105 -0.73 18.20 3.16
C GLY A 105 -1.53 18.46 1.88
N GLU A 106 -2.11 19.65 1.79
CA GLU A 106 -2.96 20.10 0.67
C GLU A 106 -2.67 21.57 0.33
N ALA A 107 -3.17 22.04 -0.82
CA ALA A 107 -3.26 23.45 -1.15
C ALA A 107 -4.68 23.79 -1.62
N GLU A 108 -5.19 24.94 -1.20
CA GLU A 108 -6.49 25.45 -1.66
C GLU A 108 -6.34 26.24 -2.96
N THR A 109 -7.18 25.93 -3.94
CA THR A 109 -7.30 26.66 -5.20
C THR A 109 -8.77 26.96 -5.50
N PRO A 110 -9.08 27.91 -6.40
CA PRO A 110 -10.45 28.15 -6.84
C PRO A 110 -11.16 26.90 -7.39
N GLU A 111 -10.39 25.97 -7.97
CA GLU A 111 -10.89 24.72 -8.56
C GLU A 111 -11.16 23.63 -7.51
N GLY A 112 -10.49 23.69 -6.35
CA GLY A 112 -10.63 22.74 -5.25
C GLY A 112 -9.32 22.48 -4.50
N LEU A 113 -9.28 21.36 -3.77
CA LEU A 113 -8.10 20.93 -3.03
C LEU A 113 -7.12 20.18 -3.93
N ILE A 114 -5.86 20.63 -3.93
CA ILE A 114 -4.73 19.92 -4.52
C ILE A 114 -4.01 19.17 -3.42
N GLY A 115 -3.96 17.84 -3.50
CA GLY A 115 -3.21 17.02 -2.56
C GLY A 115 -1.70 17.11 -2.79
N ARG A 116 -0.91 17.07 -1.72
CA ARG A 116 0.55 17.10 -1.78
C ARG A 116 1.13 15.94 -0.99
N GLU A 117 1.98 15.17 -1.64
CA GLU A 117 2.64 14.01 -1.04
C GLU A 117 4.14 14.13 -1.32
N PHE A 118 4.92 14.31 -0.26
CA PHE A 118 6.35 14.61 -0.29
C PHE A 118 7.15 13.34 -0.02
N LYS A 119 8.21 13.12 -0.82
CA LYS A 119 9.12 11.99 -0.64
C LYS A 119 10.56 12.49 -0.70
N LYS A 120 11.35 12.14 0.30
CA LYS A 120 12.81 12.29 0.25
C LYS A 120 13.43 11.12 -0.51
N LEU A 121 14.14 11.41 -1.59
CA LEU A 121 14.78 10.42 -2.46
C LEU A 121 16.29 10.44 -2.28
N ARG A 122 16.90 9.24 -2.29
CA ARG A 122 18.36 9.11 -2.37
C ARG A 122 18.84 9.39 -3.80
N PRO A 123 20.10 9.83 -4.00
CA PRO A 123 20.67 10.02 -5.33
C PRO A 123 20.49 8.82 -6.26
N SER A 124 20.65 7.60 -5.73
CA SER A 124 20.50 6.36 -6.48
C SER A 124 19.09 6.09 -7.02
N MET A 125 18.07 6.73 -6.45
CA MET A 125 16.67 6.59 -6.87
C MET A 125 16.18 7.81 -7.67
N TRP A 126 16.98 8.88 -7.76
CA TRP A 126 16.53 10.17 -8.27
C TRP A 126 16.14 10.10 -9.75
N ASP A 127 17.03 9.60 -10.60
CA ASP A 127 16.78 9.55 -12.04
C ASP A 127 15.61 8.62 -12.38
N GLU A 128 15.40 7.57 -11.58
CA GLU A 128 14.23 6.72 -11.72
C GLU A 128 12.95 7.44 -11.29
N PHE A 129 13.00 8.21 -10.21
CA PHE A 129 11.87 9.00 -9.71
C PHE A 129 11.47 10.06 -10.73
N VAL A 130 12.43 10.79 -11.30
CA VAL A 130 12.18 11.79 -12.33
C VAL A 130 11.50 11.18 -13.57
N ARG A 131 11.79 9.90 -13.88
CA ARG A 131 11.16 9.21 -15.02
C ARG A 131 9.80 8.60 -14.71
N LYS A 132 9.61 8.04 -13.51
CA LYS A 132 8.43 7.24 -13.16
C LYS A 132 7.44 7.98 -12.25
N GLY A 133 7.88 9.04 -11.59
CA GLY A 133 7.09 9.77 -10.60
C GLY A 133 6.54 8.84 -9.52
N VAL A 134 5.23 8.91 -9.32
CA VAL A 134 4.48 8.06 -8.38
C VAL A 134 4.66 6.56 -8.65
N GLU A 135 4.96 6.14 -9.89
CA GLU A 135 5.11 4.72 -10.25
C GLU A 135 6.49 4.13 -9.92
N ILE A 136 7.42 4.91 -9.36
CA ILE A 136 8.73 4.39 -8.94
C ILE A 136 8.59 3.21 -7.96
N ARG A 137 7.52 3.22 -7.15
CA ARG A 137 7.21 2.15 -6.21
C ARG A 137 5.73 1.77 -6.30
N PRO A 138 5.40 0.47 -6.17
CA PRO A 138 4.02 0.00 -6.30
C PRO A 138 3.09 0.51 -5.17
N GLU A 139 3.63 0.87 -4.00
CA GLU A 139 2.83 1.36 -2.87
C GLU A 139 2.34 2.80 -3.03
N TYR A 140 3.05 3.67 -3.75
CA TYR A 140 2.69 5.09 -3.84
C TYR A 140 1.39 5.34 -4.64
N PRO A 141 1.15 4.68 -5.79
CA PRO A 141 -0.12 4.80 -6.50
C PRO A 141 -1.32 4.42 -5.62
N TRP A 142 -1.16 3.41 -4.76
CA TRP A 142 -2.18 3.02 -3.79
C TRP A 142 -2.43 4.12 -2.76
N GLN A 143 -1.37 4.56 -2.08
CA GLN A 143 -1.44 5.57 -1.04
C GLN A 143 -2.12 6.85 -1.53
N VAL A 144 -1.61 7.43 -2.63
CA VAL A 144 -2.15 8.66 -3.22
C VAL A 144 -3.59 8.49 -3.64
N SER A 145 -3.96 7.35 -4.24
CA SER A 145 -5.35 7.12 -4.66
C SER A 145 -6.30 7.06 -3.48
N VAL A 146 -5.90 6.44 -2.36
CA VAL A 146 -6.71 6.40 -1.14
C VAL A 146 -6.97 7.82 -0.62
N TYR A 147 -5.92 8.62 -0.51
CA TYR A 147 -6.03 10.01 -0.04
C TYR A 147 -6.88 10.86 -0.96
N TRP A 148 -6.70 10.71 -2.27
CA TRP A 148 -7.49 11.38 -3.28
C TRP A 148 -9.00 11.16 -3.07
N TYR A 149 -9.45 9.91 -2.89
CA TYR A 149 -10.86 9.64 -2.67
C TYR A 149 -11.35 10.06 -1.28
N ALA A 150 -10.50 9.98 -0.25
CA ALA A 150 -10.86 10.40 1.10
C ALA A 150 -11.10 11.92 1.19
N ARG A 151 -10.35 12.70 0.39
CA ARG A 151 -10.33 14.16 0.42
C ARG A 151 -11.01 14.83 -0.78
N ASN A 152 -11.39 14.04 -1.78
CA ASN A 152 -11.99 14.52 -3.03
C ASN A 152 -11.11 15.57 -3.73
N TRP A 153 -9.82 15.26 -3.86
CA TRP A 153 -8.87 16.13 -4.53
C TRP A 153 -9.22 16.34 -6.01
N VAL A 154 -8.87 17.52 -6.54
CA VAL A 154 -8.99 17.82 -7.98
C VAL A 154 -7.70 17.52 -8.73
N GLU A 155 -6.57 17.63 -8.03
CA GLU A 155 -5.23 17.30 -8.51
C GLU A 155 -4.41 16.74 -7.35
N CYS A 156 -3.34 16.00 -7.63
CA CYS A 156 -2.31 15.69 -6.66
C CYS A 156 -0.91 15.98 -7.22
N GLU A 157 -0.12 16.71 -6.45
CA GLU A 157 1.30 16.97 -6.67
C GLU A 157 2.11 15.93 -5.86
N PHE A 158 2.67 14.94 -6.55
CA PHE A 158 3.58 13.97 -5.95
C PHE A 158 5.01 14.47 -6.09
N VAL A 159 5.62 14.89 -4.99
CA VAL A 159 6.82 15.74 -4.97
C VAL A 159 7.99 14.97 -4.38
N GLY A 160 9.07 14.86 -5.14
CA GLY A 160 10.33 14.28 -4.69
C GLY A 160 11.37 15.34 -4.38
N GLY A 161 12.01 15.26 -3.22
CA GLY A 161 13.21 16.04 -2.88
C GLY A 161 14.46 15.17 -2.93
N LYS A 162 15.47 15.58 -3.71
CA LYS A 162 16.75 14.87 -3.81
C LYS A 162 17.64 15.20 -2.63
N LEU A 163 17.97 14.18 -1.84
CA LEU A 163 19.00 14.26 -0.82
C LEU A 163 20.38 14.49 -1.49
N ILE A 164 21.07 15.57 -1.12
CA ILE A 164 22.43 15.86 -1.60
C ILE A 164 23.51 15.70 -0.52
N GLY A 165 23.11 15.53 0.74
CA GLY A 165 24.00 15.29 1.86
C GLY A 165 23.32 15.62 3.17
N TYR A 166 24.12 15.88 4.20
CA TYR A 166 23.67 16.15 5.54
C TYR A 166 24.40 17.34 6.16
N GLN A 167 23.71 18.15 6.95
CA GLN A 167 24.28 19.33 7.60
C GLN A 167 24.35 19.14 9.12
N CYS A 168 25.52 19.39 9.72
CA CYS A 168 25.73 19.27 11.17
C CYS A 168 25.01 20.40 11.95
N ASP A 169 24.95 21.61 11.40
CA ASP A 169 24.23 22.78 11.95
C ASP A 169 23.93 23.77 10.82
N LYS A 170 22.77 24.44 10.87
CA LYS A 170 22.28 25.41 9.86
C LYS A 170 23.30 26.51 9.58
N ASP A 171 24.15 26.84 10.55
CA ASP A 171 25.07 27.99 10.47
C ASP A 171 26.43 27.68 9.82
N THR A 172 26.82 26.41 9.68
CA THR A 172 28.18 26.04 9.21
C THR A 172 28.31 25.93 7.68
N ASN A 173 27.20 26.00 6.92
CA ASN A 173 27.11 25.78 5.46
C ASN A 173 27.83 24.51 4.95
N ARG A 174 28.25 23.62 5.84
CA ARG A 174 29.03 22.44 5.52
C ARG A 174 28.09 21.27 5.29
N ILE A 175 28.21 20.65 4.11
CA ILE A 175 27.42 19.49 3.72
C ILE A 175 28.34 18.26 3.74
N HIS A 176 27.91 17.25 4.48
CA HIS A 176 28.55 15.96 4.64
C HIS A 176 27.88 14.92 3.73
N ASP A 177 28.65 13.95 3.26
CA ASP A 177 28.18 12.85 2.40
C ASP A 177 27.47 11.73 3.21
N LYS A 178 27.85 11.55 4.48
CA LYS A 178 27.31 10.51 5.37
C LYS A 178 26.47 11.08 6.53
N PRO A 179 25.46 10.33 7.01
CA PRO A 179 24.66 10.74 8.16
C PRO A 179 25.43 10.68 9.48
N ASN A 180 26.41 9.77 9.60
CA ASN A 180 27.25 9.55 10.79
C ASN A 180 28.70 9.25 10.36
N GLY A 181 29.68 9.66 11.19
CA GLY A 181 31.11 9.34 11.01
C GLY A 181 31.95 10.46 10.39
N PRO A 182 33.29 10.28 10.35
CA PRO A 182 34.18 11.23 9.69
C PRO A 182 33.88 11.29 8.19
N ASP A 183 34.09 12.46 7.60
CA ASP A 183 34.02 12.62 6.15
C ASP A 183 35.13 11.80 5.48
N ASP A 184 35.03 11.55 4.17
CA ASP A 184 36.06 10.82 3.41
C ASP A 184 37.45 11.47 3.47
N ASP A 185 37.52 12.76 3.82
CA ASP A 185 38.78 13.49 4.03
C ASP A 185 39.37 13.32 5.45
N GLY A 186 38.73 12.51 6.31
CA GLY A 186 39.15 12.23 7.68
C GLY A 186 38.84 13.34 8.67
N SER A 187 38.14 14.40 8.27
CA SER A 187 37.73 15.45 9.19
C SER A 187 36.58 14.97 10.09
N GLU A 188 36.77 15.12 11.40
CA GLU A 188 35.77 14.80 12.42
C GLU A 188 34.79 15.98 12.56
N CYS A 189 33.49 15.73 12.48
CA CYS A 189 32.49 16.73 12.90
C CYS A 189 32.53 16.86 14.43
N VAL A 190 32.17 18.03 14.97
CA VAL A 190 32.18 18.28 16.42
C VAL A 190 31.40 17.18 17.17
N PRO A 191 31.92 16.63 18.28
CA PRO A 191 31.34 15.48 19.01
C PRO A 191 29.88 15.64 19.46
N GLU A 192 29.38 16.87 19.46
CA GLU A 192 28.04 17.25 19.92
C GLU A 192 26.97 17.15 18.82
N CYS A 193 27.37 16.89 17.57
CA CYS A 193 26.45 16.76 16.44
C CYS A 193 25.77 15.38 16.44
N LYS A 194 24.71 15.25 17.26
CA LYS A 194 24.00 13.98 17.47
C LYS A 194 22.99 13.63 16.38
N LEU A 195 22.66 14.55 15.46
CA LEU A 195 21.76 14.30 14.33
C LEU A 195 22.10 15.24 13.16
N ARG A 196 22.66 14.73 12.07
CA ARG A 196 22.87 15.53 10.87
C ARG A 196 21.54 15.67 10.11
N MET A 197 21.14 16.90 9.80
CA MET A 197 19.90 17.20 9.09
C MET A 197 20.04 16.87 7.59
N PRO A 198 19.08 16.18 6.96
CA PRO A 198 19.13 15.93 5.52
C PRO A 198 19.06 17.24 4.75
N VAL A 199 19.91 17.40 3.73
CA VAL A 199 19.90 18.56 2.84
C VAL A 199 19.29 18.18 1.50
N ILE A 200 18.27 18.93 1.10
CA ILE A 200 17.56 18.75 -0.17
C ILE A 200 18.10 19.72 -1.20
N GLY A 201 18.57 19.20 -2.34
CA GLY A 201 19.20 20.01 -3.38
C GLY A 201 18.29 20.42 -4.53
N GLU A 202 17.36 19.54 -4.91
CA GLU A 202 16.44 19.78 -6.02
C GLU A 202 15.10 19.09 -5.78
N LEU A 203 14.04 19.66 -6.38
CA LEU A 203 12.69 19.12 -6.37
C LEU A 203 12.29 18.63 -7.76
N HIS A 204 11.44 17.60 -7.79
CA HIS A 204 10.73 17.17 -8.98
C HIS A 204 9.28 16.85 -8.62
N THR A 205 8.33 17.44 -9.34
CA THR A 205 6.90 17.25 -9.12
C THR A 205 6.28 16.45 -10.26
N THR A 206 5.64 15.34 -9.92
CA THR A 206 4.72 14.63 -10.82
C THR A 206 3.30 15.10 -10.54
N ARG A 207 2.67 15.79 -11.50
CA ARG A 207 1.27 16.20 -11.40
C ARG A 207 0.35 15.09 -11.86
N LEU A 208 -0.59 14.71 -11.00
CA LEU A 208 -1.59 13.71 -11.25
C LEU A 208 -2.94 14.43 -11.37
N THR A 209 -3.60 14.28 -12.51
CA THR A 209 -4.93 14.87 -12.78
C THR A 209 -6.08 13.87 -12.54
N ALA A 210 -5.73 12.65 -12.12
CA ALA A 210 -6.67 11.62 -11.72
C ALA A 210 -5.97 10.65 -10.76
N PRO A 211 -6.72 9.98 -9.85
CA PRO A 211 -6.16 8.96 -8.99
C PRO A 211 -5.58 7.80 -9.84
N PRO A 212 -4.33 7.38 -9.58
CA PRO A 212 -3.69 6.28 -10.30
C PRO A 212 -4.48 4.97 -10.25
N ILE A 213 -5.10 4.67 -9.10
CA ILE A 213 -5.91 3.47 -8.87
C ILE A 213 -7.39 3.85 -8.78
N PRO A 214 -8.28 3.23 -9.56
CA PRO A 214 -9.73 3.43 -9.43
C PRO A 214 -10.28 2.97 -8.08
N LEU A 215 -11.24 3.70 -7.50
CA LEU A 215 -11.89 3.35 -6.21
C LEU A 215 -12.45 1.91 -6.23
N LYS A 216 -13.01 1.49 -7.37
CA LYS A 216 -13.51 0.12 -7.56
C LYS A 216 -12.40 -0.94 -7.43
N ALA A 217 -11.18 -0.64 -7.88
CA ALA A 217 -10.04 -1.54 -7.75
C ALA A 217 -9.55 -1.60 -6.30
N ILE A 218 -9.51 -0.45 -5.60
CA ILE A 218 -9.23 -0.39 -4.16
C ILE A 218 -10.21 -1.26 -3.38
N ARG A 219 -11.52 -1.05 -3.58
CA ARG A 219 -12.57 -1.84 -2.91
C ARG A 219 -12.48 -3.33 -3.24
N LYS A 220 -12.22 -3.68 -4.51
CA LYS A 220 -12.04 -5.08 -4.93
C LYS A 220 -10.87 -5.74 -4.19
N ARG A 221 -9.76 -5.01 -3.99
CA ARG A 221 -8.60 -5.51 -3.25
C ARG A 221 -8.93 -5.71 -1.77
N VAL A 222 -9.58 -4.76 -1.12
CA VAL A 222 -9.99 -4.90 0.29
C VAL A 222 -10.96 -6.08 0.48
N VAL A 223 -11.96 -6.22 -0.38
CA VAL A 223 -12.88 -7.38 -0.36
C VAL A 223 -12.13 -8.69 -0.60
N HIS A 224 -11.13 -8.71 -1.49
CA HIS A 224 -10.31 -9.88 -1.74
C HIS A 224 -9.53 -10.29 -0.48
N LEU A 225 -8.89 -9.34 0.20
CA LEU A 225 -8.14 -9.56 1.43
C LEU A 225 -9.02 -10.07 2.56
N GLU A 226 -10.15 -9.40 2.83
CA GLU A 226 -11.09 -9.84 3.87
C GLU A 226 -11.68 -11.22 3.58
N ARG A 227 -11.88 -11.58 2.31
CA ARG A 227 -12.28 -12.94 1.93
C ARG A 227 -11.18 -13.96 2.26
N LEU A 228 -9.93 -13.70 1.88
CA LEU A 228 -8.80 -14.60 2.19
C LEU A 228 -8.65 -14.83 3.70
N ILE A 229 -8.82 -13.76 4.49
CA ILE A 229 -8.75 -13.80 5.95
C ILE A 229 -9.93 -14.61 6.52
N ALA A 230 -11.16 -14.34 6.07
CA ALA A 230 -12.35 -15.06 6.53
C ALA A 230 -12.32 -16.55 6.16
N GLU A 231 -11.71 -16.91 5.03
CA GLU A 231 -11.49 -18.30 4.62
C GLU A 231 -10.37 -19.01 5.40
N GLY A 232 -9.65 -18.33 6.31
CA GLY A 232 -8.54 -18.91 7.07
C GLY A 232 -7.37 -19.35 6.18
N ARG A 233 -7.13 -18.64 5.07
CA ARG A 233 -6.08 -18.99 4.11
C ARG A 233 -4.71 -18.90 4.75
N ALA A 234 -3.84 -19.87 4.44
CA ALA A 234 -2.45 -19.84 4.89
C ALA A 234 -1.75 -18.68 4.19
N PRO A 235 -0.85 -17.92 4.86
CA PRO A 235 -0.09 -16.87 4.20
C PRO A 235 0.71 -17.37 2.98
N LEU A 236 1.25 -18.60 3.06
CA LEU A 236 1.97 -19.24 1.96
C LEU A 236 1.08 -19.54 0.74
N ASP A 237 -0.22 -19.71 0.94
CA ASP A 237 -1.21 -19.90 -0.14
C ASP A 237 -1.67 -18.59 -0.79
N VAL A 238 -1.12 -17.45 -0.36
CA VAL A 238 -1.45 -16.11 -0.84
C VAL A 238 -0.28 -15.55 -1.64
N GLU A 239 -0.61 -14.84 -2.72
CA GLU A 239 0.37 -14.20 -3.58
C GLU A 239 1.21 -13.19 -2.79
N CYS A 240 2.53 -13.25 -2.96
CA CYS A 240 3.44 -12.30 -2.37
C CYS A 240 3.89 -11.28 -3.41
N SER A 241 3.77 -10.00 -3.06
CA SER A 241 4.48 -8.94 -3.77
C SER A 241 5.96 -9.01 -3.37
N LYS A 242 6.74 -9.85 -4.07
CA LYS A 242 8.18 -10.08 -3.83
C LYS A 242 9.05 -8.81 -3.90
N HIS A 243 8.48 -7.70 -4.34
CA HIS A 243 9.14 -6.39 -4.45
C HIS A 243 9.19 -5.61 -3.14
N MET A 244 8.60 -6.12 -2.06
CA MET A 244 8.62 -5.46 -0.78
C MET A 244 9.97 -5.68 -0.07
N TYR A 245 10.79 -4.63 0.05
CA TYR A 245 12.03 -4.68 0.81
C TYR A 245 12.18 -3.51 1.81
N PRO A 246 12.49 -3.80 3.09
CA PRO A 246 12.50 -5.12 3.70
C PRO A 246 11.07 -5.62 3.98
N CYS A 247 10.81 -6.89 3.66
CA CYS A 247 9.59 -7.58 4.04
C CYS A 247 9.75 -8.06 5.50
N PRO A 248 8.87 -7.67 6.45
CA PRO A 248 8.93 -8.17 7.82
C PRO A 248 8.52 -9.65 7.93
N TYR A 249 8.02 -10.22 6.83
CA TYR A 249 7.68 -11.63 6.70
C TYR A 249 8.61 -12.34 5.70
N PHE A 250 9.87 -11.89 5.56
CA PHE A 250 10.84 -12.50 4.64
C PHE A 250 11.00 -14.01 4.89
N ALA A 251 10.89 -14.48 6.14
CA ALA A 251 10.91 -15.91 6.47
C ALA A 251 9.78 -16.73 5.80
N LEU A 252 8.73 -16.08 5.29
CA LEU A 252 7.69 -16.73 4.49
C LEU A 252 8.02 -16.78 2.98
N HIS A 253 9.22 -16.37 2.59
CA HIS A 253 9.70 -16.34 1.21
C HIS A 253 10.75 -17.41 0.93
N ASP A 254 11.35 -18.00 1.97
CA ASP A 254 12.42 -18.98 1.85
C ASP A 254 11.83 -20.38 1.70
N GLU A 255 11.74 -20.87 0.46
CA GLU A 255 11.85 -22.31 0.18
C GLU A 255 13.33 -22.77 0.19
N ASP A 256 14.29 -21.84 0.23
CA ASP A 256 15.72 -22.12 0.28
C ASP A 256 16.39 -21.25 1.37
N GLU A 257 17.13 -21.90 2.28
CA GLU A 257 17.98 -21.33 3.36
C GLU A 257 17.35 -20.95 4.71
N ALA A 258 16.39 -21.73 5.22
CA ALA A 258 16.29 -21.86 6.68
C ALA A 258 17.48 -22.69 7.18
N GLY A 259 18.46 -22.04 7.81
CA GLY A 259 19.49 -22.74 8.59
C GLY A 259 18.81 -23.73 9.54
N VAL A 260 19.18 -25.01 9.43
CA VAL A 260 18.62 -26.09 10.26
C VAL A 260 18.94 -25.78 11.71
N PHE A 261 17.97 -25.25 12.46
CA PHE A 261 18.03 -25.24 13.90
C PHE A 261 17.57 -26.60 14.40
N GLU A 262 18.50 -27.36 14.99
CA GLU A 262 18.16 -28.57 15.71
C GLU A 262 17.36 -28.18 16.96
N LEU A 263 16.05 -28.43 16.92
CA LEU A 263 15.21 -28.37 18.11
C LEU A 263 15.68 -29.45 19.10
N PRO A 264 15.65 -29.21 20.42
CA PRO A 264 15.92 -30.25 21.40
C PRO A 264 14.95 -31.42 21.17
N THR A 265 15.48 -32.59 20.81
CA THR A 265 14.73 -33.84 20.69
C THR A 265 14.38 -34.35 22.08
N ASN A 266 13.39 -33.73 22.70
CA ASN A 266 12.63 -34.34 23.78
C ASN A 266 11.31 -34.88 23.21
N ASP A 267 10.70 -35.82 23.93
CA ASP A 267 9.49 -36.52 23.47
C ASP A 267 8.31 -35.57 23.20
N GLU A 268 8.26 -34.44 23.92
CA GLU A 268 7.23 -33.40 23.73
C GLU A 268 7.39 -32.66 22.40
N THR A 269 8.62 -32.28 22.01
CA THR A 269 8.89 -31.64 20.72
C THR A 269 8.56 -32.57 19.56
N VAL A 270 8.91 -33.86 19.66
CA VAL A 270 8.62 -34.85 18.62
C VAL A 270 7.11 -35.05 18.46
N ALA A 271 6.37 -35.13 19.56
CA ALA A 271 4.92 -35.23 19.55
C ALA A 271 4.26 -33.98 18.93
N ALA A 272 4.72 -32.79 19.30
CA ALA A 272 4.20 -31.53 18.76
C ALA A 272 4.45 -31.38 17.25
N VAL A 273 5.65 -31.69 16.77
CA VAL A 273 5.99 -31.63 15.34
C VAL A 273 5.20 -32.66 14.53
N THR A 274 4.97 -33.86 15.09
CA THR A 274 4.15 -34.89 14.45
C THR A 274 2.71 -34.42 14.28
N LEU A 275 2.10 -33.89 15.35
CA LEU A 275 0.74 -33.35 15.32
C LEU A 275 0.61 -32.17 14.34
N LEU A 276 1.57 -31.26 14.32
CA LEU A 276 1.58 -30.15 13.35
C LEU A 276 1.63 -30.66 11.91
N THR A 277 2.49 -31.65 11.64
CA THR A 277 2.61 -32.27 10.31
C THR A 277 1.29 -32.94 9.89
N GLU A 278 0.63 -33.64 10.81
CA GLU A 278 -0.68 -34.26 10.54
C GLU A 278 -1.77 -33.22 10.25
N ILE A 279 -1.82 -32.13 11.02
CA ILE A 279 -2.75 -31.01 10.81
C ILE A 279 -2.50 -30.36 9.44
N GLU A 280 -1.26 -30.11 9.07
CA GLU A 280 -0.92 -29.53 7.76
C GLU A 280 -1.31 -30.44 6.60
N GLN A 281 -1.09 -31.76 6.74
CA GLN A 281 -1.51 -32.73 5.74
C GLN A 281 -3.04 -32.78 5.60
N GLN A 282 -3.78 -32.75 6.72
CA GLN A 282 -5.24 -32.70 6.71
C GLN A 282 -5.74 -31.41 6.03
N ARG A 283 -5.15 -30.26 6.39
CA ARG A 283 -5.47 -28.97 5.78
C ARG A 283 -5.26 -28.96 4.27
N LYS A 284 -4.15 -29.53 3.79
CA LYS A 284 -3.85 -29.64 2.35
C LYS A 284 -4.90 -30.48 1.61
N ARG A 285 -5.38 -31.58 2.22
CA ARG A 285 -6.46 -32.42 1.66
C ARG A 285 -7.79 -31.66 1.57
N LEU A 286 -8.18 -30.98 2.65
CA LEU A 286 -9.39 -30.15 2.71
C LEU A 286 -9.36 -29.02 1.67
N ASN A 287 -8.23 -28.31 1.56
CA ASN A 287 -8.08 -27.24 0.56
C ASN A 287 -8.20 -27.76 -0.87
N ALA A 288 -7.68 -28.95 -1.17
CA ALA A 288 -7.85 -29.58 -2.47
C ALA A 288 -9.32 -29.95 -2.74
N GLU A 289 -10.06 -30.38 -1.73
CA GLU A 289 -11.49 -30.68 -1.84
C GLU A 289 -12.32 -29.42 -2.06
N VAL A 290 -12.04 -28.33 -1.33
CA VAL A 290 -12.67 -27.02 -1.54
C VAL A 290 -12.44 -26.53 -2.98
N ARG A 291 -11.22 -26.63 -3.52
CA ARG A 291 -10.92 -26.27 -4.92
C ARG A 291 -11.76 -27.10 -5.91
N LYS A 292 -11.88 -28.41 -5.70
CA LYS A 292 -12.72 -29.28 -6.53
C LYS A 292 -14.21 -28.87 -6.48
N LEU A 293 -14.72 -28.50 -5.31
CA LEU A 293 -16.09 -28.00 -5.16
C LEU A 293 -16.30 -26.66 -5.85
N ASP A 294 -15.31 -25.77 -5.78
CA ASP A 294 -15.35 -24.46 -6.44
C ASP A 294 -15.33 -24.58 -7.97
N ASP A 295 -14.53 -25.49 -8.51
CA ASP A 295 -14.50 -25.75 -9.95
C ASP A 295 -15.82 -26.37 -10.43
N LYS A 296 -16.40 -27.31 -9.66
CA LYS A 296 -17.76 -27.81 -9.90
C LYS A 296 -18.80 -26.69 -9.86
N ARG A 297 -18.72 -25.79 -8.88
CA ARG A 297 -19.61 -24.62 -8.77
C ARG A 297 -19.50 -23.70 -9.99
N LYS A 298 -18.28 -23.43 -10.47
CA LYS A 298 -18.05 -22.61 -11.69
C LYS A 298 -18.62 -23.30 -12.93
N GLU A 299 -18.43 -24.61 -13.06
CA GLU A 299 -18.99 -25.39 -14.16
C GLU A 299 -20.53 -25.37 -14.15
N ILE A 300 -21.16 -25.61 -12.99
CA ILE A 300 -22.61 -25.52 -12.83
C ILE A 300 -23.11 -24.09 -13.14
N SER A 301 -22.40 -23.07 -12.66
CA SER A 301 -22.74 -21.67 -12.92
C SER A 301 -22.64 -21.31 -14.40
N LYS A 302 -21.72 -21.93 -15.15
CA LYS A 302 -21.59 -21.75 -16.60
C LYS A 302 -22.75 -22.44 -17.33
N LYS A 303 -23.03 -23.71 -17.01
CA LYS A 303 -24.17 -24.46 -17.59
C LYS A 303 -25.49 -23.73 -17.34
N LEU A 304 -25.69 -23.21 -16.13
CA LEU A 304 -26.89 -22.44 -15.79
C LEU A 304 -27.02 -21.18 -16.64
N ARG A 305 -25.92 -20.47 -16.93
CA ARG A 305 -25.93 -19.31 -17.84
C ARG A 305 -26.28 -19.69 -19.26
N GLU A 306 -25.74 -20.80 -19.77
CA GLU A 306 -26.03 -21.31 -21.12
C GLU A 306 -27.50 -21.70 -21.25
N ILE A 307 -28.07 -22.38 -20.24
CA ILE A 307 -29.50 -22.72 -20.18
C ILE A 307 -30.35 -21.45 -20.21
N ILE A 308 -30.04 -20.45 -19.37
CA ILE A 308 -30.79 -19.19 -19.32
C ILE A 308 -30.71 -18.45 -20.65
N ALA A 309 -29.53 -18.37 -21.26
CA ALA A 309 -29.36 -17.72 -22.58
C ALA A 309 -30.18 -18.43 -23.67
N GLY A 310 -30.31 -19.76 -23.60
CA GLY A 310 -31.15 -20.55 -24.52
C GLY A 310 -32.66 -20.34 -24.36
N LEU A 311 -33.12 -19.77 -23.25
CA LEU A 311 -34.52 -19.41 -23.02
C LEU A 311 -34.90 -18.06 -23.66
N GLY A 312 -33.94 -17.34 -24.23
CA GLY A 312 -34.13 -16.06 -24.91
C GLY A 312 -33.78 -14.84 -24.04
N PRO A 313 -33.73 -13.65 -24.67
CA PRO A 313 -33.23 -12.42 -24.03
C PRO A 313 -34.08 -11.97 -22.83
N GLU A 314 -35.40 -12.21 -22.85
CA GLU A 314 -36.29 -11.88 -21.73
C GLU A 314 -35.94 -12.65 -20.45
N ALA A 315 -35.55 -13.92 -20.57
CA ALA A 315 -35.13 -14.75 -19.44
C ALA A 315 -33.74 -14.37 -18.92
N ASP A 316 -32.84 -13.91 -19.79
CA ASP A 316 -31.52 -13.43 -19.38
C ASP A 316 -31.59 -12.06 -18.66
N GLU A 317 -32.59 -11.24 -18.99
CA GLU A 317 -32.84 -9.96 -18.33
C GLU A 317 -33.73 -10.06 -17.07
N ALA A 318 -34.36 -11.21 -16.84
CA ALA A 318 -35.24 -11.44 -15.70
C ALA A 318 -34.50 -11.30 -14.36
N LYS A 319 -35.11 -10.55 -13.43
CA LYS A 319 -34.61 -10.39 -12.04
C LYS A 319 -34.79 -11.65 -11.20
N GLU A 320 -35.77 -12.46 -11.56
CA GLU A 320 -36.14 -13.71 -10.88
C GLU A 320 -36.54 -14.74 -11.93
N LEU A 321 -36.04 -15.96 -11.77
CA LEU A 321 -36.41 -17.11 -12.58
C LEU A 321 -37.00 -18.17 -11.64
N VAL A 322 -38.21 -18.64 -11.95
CA VAL A 322 -38.89 -19.68 -11.18
C VAL A 322 -38.84 -20.98 -11.98
N LEU A 323 -38.17 -21.99 -11.42
CA LEU A 323 -38.08 -23.34 -11.98
C LEU A 323 -39.07 -24.22 -11.23
N ARG A 324 -40.04 -24.80 -11.95
CA ARG A 324 -40.97 -25.78 -11.40
C ARG A 324 -40.47 -27.18 -11.69
N VAL A 325 -40.21 -27.95 -10.63
CA VAL A 325 -39.77 -29.34 -10.73
C VAL A 325 -41.00 -30.25 -10.81
N LYS A 326 -40.86 -31.42 -11.46
CA LYS A 326 -41.96 -32.34 -11.81
C LYS A 326 -42.79 -32.83 -10.61
N ASP A 327 -42.24 -32.72 -9.39
CA ASP A 327 -42.87 -33.17 -8.14
C ASP A 327 -43.51 -32.02 -7.33
N GLY A 328 -43.68 -30.84 -7.93
CA GLY A 328 -44.40 -29.71 -7.32
C GLY A 328 -43.52 -28.76 -6.49
N GLU A 329 -42.22 -29.01 -6.37
CA GLU A 329 -41.28 -28.08 -5.74
C GLU A 329 -40.96 -26.90 -6.66
N GLU A 330 -41.07 -25.67 -6.13
CA GLU A 330 -40.63 -24.45 -6.81
C GLU A 330 -39.23 -24.05 -6.34
N LEU A 331 -38.28 -23.99 -7.26
CA LEU A 331 -36.94 -23.43 -7.02
C LEU A 331 -36.87 -22.03 -7.62
N ARG A 332 -36.52 -21.03 -6.79
CA ARG A 332 -36.43 -19.63 -7.20
C ARG A 332 -34.98 -19.18 -7.29
N LEU A 333 -34.59 -18.70 -8.47
CA LEU A 333 -33.28 -18.11 -8.72
C LEU A 333 -33.41 -16.59 -8.80
N ILE A 334 -32.89 -15.88 -7.79
CA ILE A 334 -32.92 -14.42 -7.72
C ILE A 334 -31.57 -13.86 -8.18
N ARG A 335 -31.55 -13.09 -9.28
CA ARG A 335 -30.33 -12.42 -9.78
C ARG A 335 -30.18 -11.04 -9.11
N LYS A 336 -29.16 -10.87 -8.27
CA LYS A 336 -28.72 -9.54 -7.80
C LYS A 336 -27.88 -8.85 -8.90
N ARG A 337 -28.45 -7.85 -9.61
CA ARG A 337 -27.75 -7.08 -10.66
C ARG A 337 -26.70 -6.15 -10.03
N TYR A 338 -25.45 -6.25 -10.45
CA TYR A 338 -24.39 -5.27 -10.17
C TYR A 338 -24.14 -4.47 -11.46
N ILE A 339 -24.51 -3.20 -11.49
CA ILE A 339 -24.37 -2.32 -12.66
C ILE A 339 -22.93 -1.79 -12.70
N GLN A 340 -22.20 -2.02 -13.79
CA GLN A 340 -20.88 -1.42 -14.03
C GLN A 340 -21.03 -0.21 -14.97
N PRO A 341 -20.43 0.97 -14.67
CA PRO A 341 -20.37 2.07 -15.64
C PRO A 341 -19.28 1.85 -16.70
N GLU A 342 -19.53 2.35 -17.91
CA GLU A 342 -18.75 2.14 -19.13
C GLU A 342 -17.33 2.76 -19.11
N ARG A 343 -16.41 2.12 -19.84
CA ARG A 343 -14.98 2.48 -19.96
C ARG A 343 -14.79 3.75 -20.79
N VAL A 344 -14.10 4.74 -20.26
CA VAL A 344 -13.56 5.88 -21.03
C VAL A 344 -12.09 5.60 -21.39
N GLN A 345 -11.75 5.67 -22.67
CA GLN A 345 -10.38 5.58 -23.20
C GLN A 345 -9.59 6.84 -22.81
N ARG A 346 -8.41 6.68 -22.19
CA ARG A 346 -7.49 7.77 -21.79
C ARG A 346 -6.40 7.97 -22.83
N SER A 347 -6.12 9.21 -23.20
CA SER A 347 -4.88 9.66 -23.85
C SER A 347 -4.09 10.51 -22.85
N TYR A 348 -2.77 10.38 -22.84
CA TYR A 348 -1.87 11.12 -21.94
C TYR A 348 -1.10 12.17 -22.75
N THR A 349 -0.92 13.37 -22.18
CA THR A 349 -0.03 14.40 -22.70
C THR A 349 1.08 14.63 -21.68
N VAL A 350 2.34 14.65 -22.13
CA VAL A 350 3.54 14.85 -21.31
C VAL A 350 4.09 16.22 -21.65
N ASP A 351 4.11 17.16 -20.70
CA ASP A 351 4.80 18.43 -20.87
C ASP A 351 6.13 18.40 -20.12
N THR A 352 7.23 18.42 -20.86
CA THR A 352 8.57 18.62 -20.31
C THR A 352 8.89 20.11 -20.31
N PHE A 353 9.07 20.70 -19.13
CA PHE A 353 9.60 22.06 -18.99
C PHE A 353 11.08 22.01 -18.62
N SER A 354 11.93 22.55 -19.50
CA SER A 354 13.35 22.78 -19.22
C SER A 354 13.57 24.17 -18.63
N ILE A 355 14.20 24.26 -17.47
CA ILE A 355 14.61 25.53 -16.85
C ILE A 355 15.85 26.08 -17.61
N PRO A 356 15.89 27.36 -18.02
CA PRO A 356 17.06 27.95 -18.64
C PRO A 356 18.23 28.03 -17.64
N THR A 357 19.39 27.50 -18.03
CA THR A 357 20.63 27.65 -17.26
C THR A 357 21.05 29.11 -17.21
N ARG A 358 21.20 29.66 -16.00
CA ARG A 358 21.80 30.98 -15.76
C ARG A 358 23.22 31.00 -16.34
N LYS A 359 23.43 31.74 -17.43
CA LYS A 359 24.76 32.10 -17.92
C LYS A 359 25.47 32.94 -16.85
N LYS A 360 26.66 32.51 -16.42
CA LYS A 360 27.61 33.32 -15.65
C LYS A 360 27.85 34.64 -16.38
N ALA A 361 27.53 35.76 -15.73
CA ALA A 361 28.08 37.05 -16.12
C ALA A 361 29.60 36.99 -15.92
N LYS A 362 30.36 37.22 -16.99
CA LYS A 362 31.78 37.54 -16.89
C LYS A 362 31.87 38.99 -16.45
N GLU A 363 32.45 39.22 -15.28
CA GLU A 363 33.00 40.50 -14.89
C GLU A 363 34.13 40.88 -15.86
N ASN A 364 34.09 42.11 -16.35
CA ASN A 364 35.20 42.86 -16.92
C ASN A 364 35.31 44.15 -16.14
#